data_AF-A0A9X1X1X7-F1
#
_entry.id   AF-A0A9X1X1X7-F1
#
_cell.length_a   1.000
_cell.length_b   1.000
_cell.length_c   1.000
_cell.angle_alpha   90.00
_cell.angle_beta   90.00
_cell.angle_gamma   90.00
#
_symmetry.space_group_name_H-M   'P 1'
#
loop_
_entity.id
_entity.type
_entity.pdbx_description
1 polymer ?
#
loop_
_entity_poly.entity_id
_entity_poly.type
_entity_poly.pdbx_seq_one_letter_code
_entity_poly.pdbx_strand_id
1 'polypeptide(L)' 'MLTKQIVKEMVDHLPDTFTVDDVVGELILLDKIDRAKKQFEQGEYLSEEEFDREIDSWE' A
#
# COMPACT_ATOMS: atom_id res chain seq x y z
N MET A 1 4.54 -1.49 -10.04
CA MET A 1 5.64 -0.69 -9.45
C MET A 1 5.20 0.75 -9.49
N LEU A 2 5.62 1.58 -8.54
CA LEU A 2 5.34 3.02 -8.61
C LEU A 2 5.92 3.60 -9.91
N THR A 3 5.07 4.25 -10.71
CA THR A 3 5.48 4.87 -11.97
C THR A 3 5.45 6.39 -11.86
N LYS A 4 6.24 7.05 -12.69
CA LYS A 4 6.20 8.52 -12.80
C LYS A 4 4.79 9.04 -13.09
N GLN A 5 4.00 8.31 -13.89
CA GLN A 5 2.64 8.71 -14.24
C GLN A 5 1.73 8.70 -13.01
N ILE A 6 1.77 7.62 -12.22
CA ILE A 6 0.98 7.48 -10.98
C ILE A 6 1.35 8.57 -9.97
N VAL A 7 2.64 8.93 -9.86
CA VAL A 7 3.07 10.01 -8.96
C VAL A 7 2.52 11.37 -9.41
N LYS A 8 2.45 11.64 -10.72
CA LYS A 8 1.87 12.88 -11.22
C LYS A 8 0.37 12.95 -10.95
N GLU A 9 -0.35 11.85 -11.19
CA GLU A 9 -1.78 11.75 -10.88
C GLU A 9 -2.07 11.94 -9.38
N MET A 10 -1.24 11.38 -8.50
CA MET A 10 -1.33 11.62 -7.06
C MET A 10 -1.16 13.10 -6.73
N VAL A 11 -0.15 13.78 -7.30
CA VAL A 11 0.06 15.22 -7.08
C VAL A 11 -1.12 16.05 -7.57
N ASP A 12 -1.73 15.67 -8.69
CA ASP A 12 -2.93 16.33 -9.23
C ASP A 12 -4.17 16.19 -8.32
N HIS A 13 -4.12 15.34 -7.30
CA HIS A 13 -5.19 15.13 -6.31
C HIS A 13 -4.84 15.65 -4.91
N LEU A 14 -3.64 16.20 -4.72
CA LEU A 14 -3.29 16.83 -3.45
C LEU A 14 -4.04 18.15 -3.27
N PRO A 15 -4.34 18.54 -2.02
CA PRO A 15 -4.91 19.86 -1.72
C PRO A 15 -3.94 20.99 -2.11
N ASP A 16 -4.45 22.21 -2.26
CA ASP A 16 -3.63 23.40 -2.57
C ASP A 16 -2.48 23.63 -1.58
N THR A 17 -2.63 23.16 -0.34
CA THR A 17 -1.59 23.15 0.69
C THR A 17 -1.48 21.76 1.28
N PHE A 18 -0.26 21.21 1.27
CA PHE A 18 0.08 19.92 1.87
C PHE A 18 1.45 20.01 2.54
N THR A 19 1.73 19.05 3.42
CA THR A 19 3.06 18.87 4.02
C THR A 19 3.87 17.82 3.26
N VAL A 20 5.18 17.81 3.47
CA VAL A 20 6.04 16.75 2.91
C VAL A 20 5.61 15.37 3.41
N ASP A 21 5.19 15.27 4.67
CA ASP A 21 4.76 14.02 5.28
C ASP A 21 3.52 13.45 4.60
N ASP A 22 2.57 14.30 4.18
CA ASP A 22 1.38 13.87 3.43
C ASP A 22 1.78 13.20 2.10
N VAL A 23 2.71 13.82 1.36
CA VAL A 23 3.20 13.28 0.08
C VAL A 23 3.93 11.96 0.29
N VAL A 24 4.80 11.88 1.29
CA VAL A 24 5.54 10.65 1.60
C VAL A 24 4.58 9.54 2.01
N GLY A 25 3.56 9.86 2.81
CA GLY A 25 2.51 8.93 3.22
C GLY A 25 1.77 8.34 2.03
N GLU A 26 1.33 9.19 1.09
CA GLU A 26 0.63 8.73 -0.11
C GLU A 26 1.52 7.88 -1.03
N LEU A 27 2.79 8.24 -1.19
CA LEU A 27 3.73 7.44 -1.96
C LEU A 27 3.95 6.04 -1.35
N ILE A 28 4.05 5.95 -0.02
CA ILE A 28 4.17 4.68 0.69
C ILE A 28 2.89 3.85 0.51
N LEU A 29 1.71 4.47 0.60
CA LEU A 29 0.44 3.78 0.41
C LEU A 29 0.34 3.18 -1.00
N LEU A 30 0.65 3.97 -2.03
CA LEU A 30 0.63 3.52 -3.42
C LEU A 30 1.60 2.35 -3.67
N ASP A 31 2.81 2.41 -3.10
CA ASP A 31 3.78 1.31 -3.19
C ASP A 31 3.27 0.05 -2.48
N LYS A 32 2.67 0.18 -1.29
CA LYS A 32 2.06 -0.95 -0.56
C LYS A 32 0.93 -1.62 -1.35
N ILE A 33 0.06 -0.84 -1.99
CA ILE A 33 -1.03 -1.37 -2.82
C ILE A 33 -0.47 -2.15 -4.01
N ASP A 34 0.56 -1.64 -4.68
CA ASP A 34 1.20 -2.34 -5.80
C ASP A 34 1.85 -3.65 -5.37
N ARG A 35 2.53 -3.64 -4.21
CA ARG A 35 3.10 -4.87 -3.63
C ARG A 35 2.01 -5.87 -3.30
N ALA A 36 0.95 -5.45 -2.62
CA ALA A 36 -0.17 -6.33 -2.26
C ALA A 36 -0.80 -7.01 -3.49
N LYS A 37 -0.95 -6.29 -4.60
CA LYS A 37 -1.45 -6.87 -5.87
C LYS A 37 -0.53 -7.98 -6.39
N LYS A 38 0.79 -7.76 -6.36
CA LYS A 38 1.77 -8.77 -6.78
C LYS A 38 1.79 -9.98 -5.85
N GLN A 39 1.73 -9.73 -4.54
CA GLN A 39 1.64 -10.78 -3.53
C GLN A 39 0.41 -11.66 -3.79
N PHE A 40 -0.74 -11.03 -4.06
CA PHE A 40 -1.96 -11.75 -4.41
C PHE A 40 -1.79 -12.61 -5.68
N GLU A 41 -1.21 -12.06 -6.75
CA GLU A 41 -0.90 -12.81 -7.99
C GLU A 41 0.06 -13.99 -7.76
N GLN A 42 0.94 -13.88 -6.76
CA GLN A 42 1.92 -14.89 -6.38
C GLN A 42 1.36 -15.91 -5.37
N GLY A 43 0.11 -15.74 -4.91
CA GLY A 43 -0.48 -16.57 -3.87
C GLY A 43 0.06 -16.27 -2.46
N GLU A 44 0.73 -15.14 -2.27
CA GLU A 44 1.26 -14.66 -0.99
C GLU A 44 0.16 -13.89 -0.22
N TYR A 45 -0.91 -14.60 0.15
CA TYR A 45 -1.98 -14.09 0.99
C TYR A 45 -2.38 -15.14 2.03
N LEU A 46 -3.05 -14.70 3.08
CA LEU A 46 -3.63 -15.57 4.09
C LEU A 46 -5.15 -15.59 3.91
N SER A 47 -5.76 -16.76 4.05
CA SER A 47 -7.18 -16.87 4.36
C SER A 47 -7.47 -16.35 5.76
N GLU A 48 -8.75 -16.10 6.06
CA GLU A 48 -9.20 -15.66 7.38
C GLU A 48 -8.75 -16.65 8.48
N GLU A 49 -8.94 -17.95 8.25
CA GLU A 49 -8.53 -19.00 9.20
C GLU A 49 -7.01 -19.10 9.39
N GLU A 50 -6.21 -18.77 8.37
CA GLU A 50 -4.74 -18.73 8.48
C GLU A 50 -4.29 -17.47 9.22
N PHE A 51 -4.96 -16.34 8.98
CA PHE A 51 -4.69 -15.08 9.64
C PHE A 51 -4.99 -15.15 11.14
N ASP A 52 -6.14 -15.71 11.53
CA ASP A 52 -6.50 -15.89 12.94
C ASP A 52 -5.44 -16.73 13.68
N ARG A 53 -5.01 -17.85 13.07
CA ARG A 53 -3.96 -18.71 13.64
C ARG A 53 -2.61 -18.01 13.78
N GLU A 54 -2.25 -17.16 12.82
CA GLU A 54 -1.02 -16.37 12.88
C GLU A 54 -1.07 -15.36 14.03
N ILE A 55 -2.20 -14.64 14.18
CA ILE A 55 -2.39 -13.66 15.25
C ILE A 55 -2.37 -14.31 16.64
N ASP A 56 -3.02 -15.46 16.80
CA ASP A 56 -3.00 -16.23 18.06
C ASP A 56 -1.58 -16.68 18.46
N SER A 57 -0.66 -16.80 17.49
CA SER A 57 0.73 -17.19 17.75
C SER A 57 1.61 -16.05 18.30
N TRP A 58 1.11 -14.82 18.31
CA TRP A 58 1.83 -13.63 18.79
C TRP A 58 1.64 -13.36 20.29
N GLU A 59 0.82 -14.17 20.98
CA GLU A 59 0.69 -14.21 22.45
C GLU A 59 1.95 -14.78 23.13
#